data_AF-A0A7J3NPC4-F1
#
_entry.id   AF-A0A7J3NPC4-F1
#
_cell.length_a   1.000
_cell.length_b   1.000
_cell.length_c   1.000
_cell.angle_alpha   90.00
_cell.angle_beta   90.00
_cell.angle_gamma   90.00
#
_symmetry.space_group_name_H-M   'P 1'
#
loop_
_entity.id
_entity.type
_entity.pdbx_description
1 polymer ?
#
loop_
_entity_poly.entity_id
_entity_poly.type
_entity_poly.pdbx_seq_one_letter_code
_entity_poly.pdbx_strand_id
1 'polypeptide(L)' 'MPGKCSICGERTLENESYCENHQLAYENIKRQYQYWKDALQISWQEYLRKIMENKNAGQWVKEVARDLIEKQKN' A
#
# COMPACT_ATOMS: atom_id res chain seq x y z
N MET A 1 -19.68 8.97 -6.61
CA MET A 1 -18.83 9.96 -7.32
C MET A 1 -17.36 9.57 -7.11
N PRO A 2 -16.55 9.49 -8.18
CA PRO A 2 -15.12 9.24 -8.05
C PRO A 2 -14.44 10.38 -7.27
N GLY A 3 -13.54 10.00 -6.36
CA GLY A 3 -12.78 10.92 -5.51
C GLY A 3 -11.43 11.27 -6.12
N LYS A 4 -10.51 11.73 -5.25
CA LYS A 4 -9.10 11.96 -5.58
C LYS A 4 -8.22 11.03 -4.76
N CYS A 5 -7.21 10.46 -5.41
CA CYS A 5 -6.23 9.56 -4.80
C CYS A 5 -5.52 10.27 -3.66
N SER A 6 -5.42 9.65 -2.49
CA SER A 6 -4.76 10.28 -1.32
C SER A 6 -3.26 10.52 -1.53
N ILE A 7 -2.64 9.85 -2.51
CA ILE A 7 -1.19 9.90 -2.75
C ILE A 7 -0.83 10.90 -3.86
N CYS A 8 -1.48 10.80 -5.02
CA CYS A 8 -1.11 11.58 -6.21
C CYS A 8 -2.18 12.58 -6.67
N GLY A 9 -3.37 12.58 -6.05
CA GLY A 9 -4.46 13.47 -6.41
C GLY A 9 -5.23 13.12 -7.69
N GLU A 10 -4.80 12.09 -8.43
CA GLU A 10 -5.49 11.57 -9.61
C GLU A 10 -6.89 11.03 -9.30
N ARG A 11 -7.75 10.97 -10.31
CA ARG A 11 -9.12 10.46 -10.13
C ARG A 11 -9.12 9.02 -9.62
N THR A 12 -9.97 8.72 -8.63
CA THR A 12 -10.19 7.35 -8.14
C THR A 12 -11.30 6.65 -8.91
N LEU A 13 -11.34 5.32 -8.81
CA LEU A 13 -12.56 4.58 -9.13
C LEU A 13 -13.63 4.89 -8.08
N GLU A 14 -14.90 4.62 -8.42
CA GLU A 14 -15.99 4.88 -7.49
C GLU A 14 -15.82 4.07 -6.19
N ASN A 15 -15.97 4.76 -5.05
CA ASN A 15 -15.78 4.21 -3.70
C ASN A 15 -14.34 3.78 -3.33
N GLU A 16 -13.33 4.10 -4.15
CA GLU A 16 -11.93 3.81 -3.84
C GLU A 16 -11.17 5.02 -3.30
N SER A 17 -10.20 4.75 -2.42
CA SER A 17 -9.32 5.77 -1.82
C SER A 17 -8.12 6.14 -2.70
N TYR A 18 -7.83 5.31 -3.70
CA TYR A 18 -6.66 5.41 -4.55
C TYR A 18 -7.06 5.46 -6.03
N CYS A 19 -6.19 6.00 -6.89
CA CYS A 19 -6.32 5.81 -8.33
C CYS A 19 -6.05 4.34 -8.69
N GLU A 20 -6.43 3.91 -9.89
CA GLU A 20 -6.33 2.51 -10.32
C GLU A 20 -4.96 1.86 -10.02
N ASN A 21 -3.90 2.60 -10.30
CA ASN A 21 -2.51 2.21 -10.09
C ASN A 21 -2.14 1.99 -8.61
N HIS A 22 -2.50 2.95 -7.76
CA HIS A 22 -2.28 2.85 -6.31
C HIS A 22 -3.25 1.85 -5.66
N GLN A 23 -4.44 1.67 -6.21
CA GLN A 23 -5.41 0.67 -5.73
C GLN A 23 -4.90 -0.75 -5.98
N LEU A 24 -4.40 -1.04 -7.19
CA LEU A 24 -3.79 -2.33 -7.50
C LEU A 24 -2.59 -2.61 -6.59
N ALA A 25 -1.75 -1.60 -6.33
CA ALA A 25 -0.64 -1.72 -5.38
C ALA A 25 -1.13 -2.03 -3.95
N TYR A 26 -2.17 -1.35 -3.48
CA TYR A 26 -2.79 -1.59 -2.17
C TYR A 26 -3.32 -3.01 -2.02
N GLU A 27 -4.03 -3.51 -3.03
CA GLU A 27 -4.55 -4.88 -3.05
C GLU A 27 -3.44 -5.92 -3.06
N ASN A 28 -2.37 -5.68 -3.84
CA ASN A 28 -1.20 -6.55 -3.87
C ASN A 28 -0.48 -6.60 -2.51
N ILE A 29 -0.31 -5.45 -1.85
CA ILE A 29 0.28 -5.39 -0.49
C ILE A 29 -0.54 -6.24 0.48
N LYS A 30 -1.87 -6.06 0.49
CA LYS A 30 -2.77 -6.82 1.37
C LYS A 30 -2.72 -8.32 1.09
N ARG A 31 -2.76 -8.72 -0.19
CA ARG A 31 -2.72 -10.12 -0.61
C ARG A 31 -1.42 -10.80 -0.20
N GLN A 32 -0.29 -10.10 -0.33
CA GLN A 32 1.02 -10.69 -0.11
C GLN A 32 1.41 -10.75 1.38
N TYR A 33 0.75 -9.97 2.24
CA TYR A 33 1.09 -9.89 3.66
C TYR A 33 0.99 -11.22 4.38
N GLN A 34 -0.06 -12.02 4.12
CA GLN A 34 -0.24 -13.28 4.83
C GLN A 34 0.96 -14.22 4.60
N TYR A 35 1.46 -14.31 3.38
CA TYR A 35 2.66 -15.09 3.07
C TYR A 35 3.91 -14.59 3.79
N TRP A 36 4.09 -13.26 3.89
CA TRP A 36 5.23 -12.68 4.61
C TRP A 36 5.12 -12.86 6.11
N LYS A 37 3.91 -12.73 6.65
CA LYS A 37 3.61 -12.97 8.06
C LYS A 37 3.92 -14.42 8.43
N ASP A 38 3.48 -15.38 7.64
CA ASP A 38 3.69 -16.80 7.93
C ASP A 38 5.16 -17.20 7.77
N ALA A 39 5.84 -16.69 6.74
CA ALA A 39 7.24 -17.03 6.47
C ALA A 39 8.24 -16.33 7.41
N LEU A 40 7.97 -15.09 7.81
CA LEU A 40 8.92 -14.25 8.56
C LEU A 40 8.47 -13.93 9.99
N GLN A 41 7.25 -14.32 10.37
CA GLN A 41 6.65 -14.04 11.68
C GLN A 41 6.67 -12.54 12.04
N ILE A 42 6.39 -11.69 11.04
CA ILE A 42 6.44 -10.23 11.17
C ILE A 42 5.06 -9.62 11.31
N SER A 43 5.01 -8.46 11.97
CA SER A 43 3.82 -7.61 12.04
C SER A 43 3.53 -6.87 10.73
N TRP A 44 2.33 -6.30 10.64
CA TRP A 44 1.90 -5.47 9.50
C TRP A 44 2.82 -4.27 9.29
N GLN A 45 3.20 -3.59 10.37
CA GLN A 45 4.08 -2.43 10.29
C GLN A 45 5.50 -2.80 9.83
N GLU A 46 6.05 -3.91 10.30
CA GLU A 46 7.35 -4.41 9.86
C GLU A 46 7.34 -4.84 8.40
N TYR A 47 6.25 -5.47 7.94
CA TYR A 47 6.04 -5.81 6.54
C TYR A 47 6.06 -4.56 5.64
N LEU A 48 5.29 -3.52 5.98
CA LEU A 48 5.26 -2.28 5.22
C LEU A 48 6.64 -1.59 5.17
N ARG A 49 7.40 -1.60 6.28
CA ARG A 49 8.79 -1.09 6.31
C ARG A 49 9.69 -1.88 5.37
N LYS A 50 9.63 -3.22 5.42
CA LYS A 50 10.42 -4.08 4.51
C LYS A 50 10.08 -3.85 3.03
N ILE A 51 8.82 -3.58 2.69
CA ILE A 51 8.42 -3.19 1.33
C ILE A 51 9.12 -1.89 0.91
N MET A 52 9.13 -0.87 1.77
CA MET A 52 9.75 0.42 1.47
C MET A 52 11.27 0.30 1.24
N GLU A 53 11.93 -0.57 2.01
CA GLU A 53 13.36 -0.84 1.91
C GLU A 53 13.73 -1.75 0.72
N ASN A 54 12.76 -2.49 0.17
CA ASN A 54 13.01 -3.42 -0.92
C ASN A 54 13.27 -2.69 -2.25
N LYS A 55 14.51 -2.74 -2.74
CA LYS A 55 14.91 -2.11 -4.01
C LYS A 55 14.13 -2.63 -5.22
N ASN A 56 13.64 -3.87 -5.17
CA ASN A 56 12.88 -4.51 -6.24
C ASN A 56 11.37 -4.20 -6.18
N ALA A 57 10.88 -3.60 -5.09
CA ALA A 57 9.49 -3.20 -5.01
C ALA A 57 9.22 -1.99 -5.91
N GLY A 58 8.15 -2.07 -6.69
CA GLY A 58 7.72 -1.00 -7.59
C GLY A 58 7.36 0.28 -6.82
N GLN A 59 7.50 1.43 -7.51
CA GLN A 59 7.31 2.75 -6.91
C GLN A 59 5.93 2.91 -6.24
N TRP A 60 4.84 2.50 -6.91
CA TRP A 60 3.49 2.63 -6.37
C TRP A 60 3.27 1.80 -5.11
N VAL A 61 3.89 0.62 -5.04
CA VAL A 61 3.84 -0.25 -3.85
C VAL A 61 4.52 0.44 -2.67
N LYS A 62 5.66 1.09 -2.89
CA LYS A 62 6.36 1.85 -1.84
C LYS A 62 5.56 3.07 -1.38
N GLU A 63 4.92 3.77 -2.31
CA GLU A 63 4.08 4.93 -2.00
C GLU A 63 2.86 4.54 -1.15
N VAL A 64 2.16 3.47 -1.53
CA VAL A 64 1.04 2.96 -0.73
C VAL A 64 1.50 2.46 0.64
N ALA A 65 2.63 1.75 0.71
CA ALA A 65 3.15 1.29 1.99
C ALA A 65 3.45 2.46 2.95
N ARG A 66 3.96 3.57 2.43
CA ARG A 66 4.19 4.80 3.20
C ARG A 66 2.88 5.42 3.68
N ASP A 67 1.92 5.62 2.78
CA ASP A 67 0.60 6.19 3.11
C ASP A 67 -0.13 5.36 4.18
N LEU A 68 -0.07 4.02 4.09
CA LEU A 68 -0.64 3.12 5.09
C LEU A 68 0.02 3.24 6.47
N ILE A 69 1.34 3.45 6.53
CA ILE A 69 2.05 3.67 7.81
C ILE A 69 1.64 5.02 8.40
N GLU A 70 1.51 6.06 7.58
CA GLU A 70 1.11 7.40 8.03
C GLU A 70 -0.33 7.40 8.56
N LYS A 71 -1.26 6.73 7.87
CA LYS A 71 -2.66 6.58 8.31
C LYS A 71 -2.84 5.77 9.61
N GLN A 72 -1.87 4.95 10.01
CA GLN A 72 -1.91 4.21 11.29
C GLN A 72 -1.44 5.04 12.49
N LYS A 73 -0.82 6.20 12.26
CA LYS A 73 -0.33 7.08 13.33
C LYS A 73 -1.35 8.13 13.78
N ASN A 74 -2.44 8.28 13.03
CA ASN A 74 -3.56 9.19 13.30
C ASN A 74 -4.79 8.39 13.72
#